data_AF-A0A6G6KBY7-F1
#
_entry.id   AF-A0A6G6KBY7-F1
#
_cell.length_a   1.000
_cell.length_b   1.000
_cell.length_c   1.000
_cell.angle_alpha   90.00
_cell.angle_beta   90.00
_cell.angle_gamma   90.00
#
_symmetry.space_group_name_H-M   'P 1'
#
loop_
_entity.id
_entity.type
_entity.pdbx_description
1 polymer ?
#
loop_
_entity_poly.entity_id
_entity_poly.type
_entity_poly.pdbx_seq_one_letter_code
_entity_poly.pdbx_strand_id
1 'polypeptide(L)'
;MFDWLTQYTLIDTQQAFLLAALGALCIGMAKAGLSGCGLVSVLLFAEAFGAKASTGIVLPLLISADFMGYFLLRRGGKWRQIIPLVPPALLGVVIGWWLLDKLDNHLARLVIGWLILALLALKLLLDWKRDQLKELHKHQVFTWFLGVAAGVATMLANAAGPVMTVYLLAQRFEKSEYLGVFTRFFLFINLVKVPFSANIGLIHPTSLLTNLVLLPAVILGAVLGWRLVKVMSQRVFEWVIFSFALLAAARLVLG
;
A
#
# COMPACT_ATOMS: atom_id res chain seq x y z
N MET A 1 14.81 9.37 -25.79
CA MET A 1 14.40 8.60 -24.58
C MET A 1 12.97 8.95 -24.18
N PHE A 2 12.64 10.23 -24.02
CA PHE A 2 11.28 10.63 -23.64
C PHE A 2 10.22 10.26 -24.68
N ASP A 3 10.52 10.37 -25.98
CA ASP A 3 9.61 9.95 -27.07
C ASP A 3 9.30 8.45 -27.06
N TRP A 4 10.26 7.62 -26.60
CA TRP A 4 10.02 6.19 -26.44
C TRP A 4 9.10 5.92 -25.24
N LEU A 5 9.26 6.68 -24.15
CA LEU A 5 8.38 6.56 -22.98
C LEU A 5 6.94 6.90 -23.33
N THR A 6 6.70 8.01 -24.03
CA THR A 6 5.35 8.43 -24.43
C THR A 6 4.72 7.47 -25.45
N GLN A 7 5.52 6.81 -26.27
CA GLN A 7 5.04 5.86 -27.28
C GLN A 7 4.70 4.46 -26.72
N TYR A 8 5.47 3.97 -25.74
CA TYR A 8 5.39 2.57 -25.29
C TYR A 8 4.96 2.38 -23.83
N THR A 9 4.79 3.46 -23.07
CA THR A 9 4.40 3.41 -21.65
C THR A 9 3.19 4.32 -21.38
N LEU A 10 2.68 4.28 -20.15
CA LEU A 10 1.61 5.18 -19.70
C LEU A 10 2.13 6.57 -19.29
N ILE A 11 3.44 6.80 -19.38
CA ILE A 11 4.08 8.07 -19.03
C ILE A 11 3.97 9.02 -20.23
N ASP A 12 3.02 9.94 -20.15
CA ASP A 12 2.69 10.90 -21.20
C ASP A 12 3.48 12.22 -21.08
N THR A 13 3.83 12.61 -19.86
CA THR A 13 4.42 13.91 -19.53
C THR A 13 5.65 13.76 -18.63
N GLN A 14 6.57 14.72 -18.69
CA GLN A 14 7.75 14.74 -17.81
C GLN A 14 7.33 14.83 -16.34
N GLN A 15 6.24 15.54 -16.06
CA GLN A 15 5.66 15.61 -14.73
C GLN A 15 5.17 14.23 -14.27
N ALA A 16 4.41 13.50 -15.10
CA ALA A 16 3.99 12.13 -14.77
C ALA A 16 5.18 11.21 -14.52
N PHE A 17 6.26 11.33 -15.32
CA PHE A 17 7.49 10.57 -15.09
C PHE A 17 8.12 10.84 -13.73
N LEU A 18 8.30 12.12 -13.37
CA LEU A 18 8.90 12.51 -12.09
C LEU A 18 8.05 12.06 -10.91
N LEU A 19 6.73 12.26 -10.98
CA LEU A 19 5.79 11.80 -9.97
C LEU A 19 5.83 10.28 -9.81
N ALA A 20 5.80 9.54 -10.92
CA ALA A 20 5.84 8.08 -10.93
C ALA A 20 7.18 7.52 -10.40
N ALA A 21 8.31 8.14 -10.77
CA ALA A 21 9.64 7.75 -10.29
C ALA A 21 9.79 8.01 -8.79
N LEU A 22 9.33 9.16 -8.29
CA LEU A 22 9.28 9.46 -6.85
C LEU A 22 8.31 8.53 -6.12
N GLY A 23 7.16 8.23 -6.73
CA GLY A 23 6.19 7.27 -6.23
C GLY A 23 6.78 5.87 -6.11
N ALA A 24 7.52 5.41 -7.11
CA ALA A 24 8.18 4.11 -7.14
C ALA A 24 9.31 4.01 -6.10
N LEU A 25 10.11 5.08 -5.94
CA LEU A 25 11.05 5.22 -4.82
C LEU A 25 10.35 5.05 -3.47
N CYS A 26 9.21 5.73 -3.30
CA CYS A 26 8.40 5.63 -2.08
C CYS A 26 7.87 4.20 -1.84
N ILE A 27 7.48 3.45 -2.89
CA ILE A 27 7.09 2.03 -2.75
C ILE A 27 8.22 1.22 -2.15
N GLY A 28 9.43 1.34 -2.71
CA GLY A 28 10.60 0.63 -2.22
C GLY A 28 10.90 0.98 -0.76
N MET A 29 10.90 2.27 -0.43
CA MET A 29 11.12 2.75 0.95
C MET A 29 10.06 2.19 1.92
N ALA A 30 8.79 2.15 1.50
CA ALA A 30 7.69 1.64 2.31
C ALA A 30 7.90 0.18 2.71
N LYS A 31 8.38 -0.66 1.78
CA LYS A 31 8.66 -2.08 2.06
C LYS A 31 9.95 -2.32 2.82
N ALA A 32 10.84 -1.32 2.87
CA ALA A 32 12.03 -1.35 3.71
C ALA A 32 11.79 -0.95 5.18
N GLY A 33 10.56 -0.60 5.56
CA GLY A 33 10.15 -0.28 6.93
C GLY A 33 9.68 1.16 7.14
N LEU A 34 9.75 2.01 6.11
CA LEU A 34 9.22 3.38 6.13
C LEU A 34 7.77 3.38 5.66
N SER A 35 6.90 2.67 6.38
CA SER A 35 5.50 2.36 5.99
C SER A 35 4.71 3.57 5.49
N GLY A 36 5.04 4.76 5.98
CA GLY A 36 4.44 6.00 5.55
C GLY A 36 4.68 6.41 4.09
N CYS A 37 5.82 6.07 3.50
CA CYS A 37 6.05 6.30 2.06
C CYS A 37 4.99 5.61 1.18
N GLY A 38 4.32 4.57 1.67
CA GLY A 38 3.26 3.88 0.93
C GLY A 38 2.10 4.80 0.58
N LEU A 39 1.65 5.65 1.51
CA LEU A 39 0.56 6.60 1.26
C LEU A 39 0.99 7.67 0.26
N VAL A 40 2.22 8.20 0.40
CA VAL A 40 2.81 9.16 -0.55
C VAL A 40 2.84 8.58 -1.96
N SER A 41 3.22 7.31 -2.11
CA SER A 41 3.22 6.63 -3.40
C SER A 41 1.84 6.61 -4.06
N VAL A 42 0.80 6.22 -3.31
CA VAL A 42 -0.58 6.18 -3.82
C VAL A 42 -1.00 7.53 -4.40
N LEU A 43 -0.64 8.60 -3.71
CA LEU A 43 -0.99 9.97 -4.10
C LEU A 43 -0.26 10.40 -5.37
N LEU A 44 1.05 10.15 -5.44
CA LEU A 44 1.87 10.51 -6.60
C LEU A 44 1.42 9.76 -7.86
N PHE A 45 1.09 8.47 -7.74
CA PHE A 45 0.58 7.69 -8.86
C PHE A 45 -0.86 8.08 -9.24
N ALA A 46 -1.72 8.42 -8.28
CA ALA A 46 -3.06 8.89 -8.56
C ALA A 46 -3.06 10.23 -9.32
N GLU A 47 -2.12 11.13 -9.00
CA GLU A 47 -1.91 12.37 -9.73
C GLU A 47 -1.33 12.12 -11.13
N ALA A 48 -0.37 11.19 -11.26
CA ALA A 48 0.31 10.92 -12.52
C ALA A 48 -0.55 10.16 -13.54
N PHE A 49 -1.38 9.21 -13.11
CA PHE A 49 -2.09 8.29 -14.01
C PHE A 49 -3.60 8.23 -13.77
N GLY A 50 -4.11 8.98 -12.78
CA GLY A 50 -5.50 8.87 -12.33
C GLY A 50 -5.69 7.83 -11.23
N ALA A 51 -6.70 8.05 -10.39
CA ALA A 51 -6.91 7.26 -9.17
C ALA A 51 -7.19 5.78 -9.47
N LYS A 52 -8.06 5.43 -10.42
CA LYS A 52 -8.37 4.03 -10.73
C LYS A 52 -7.19 3.32 -11.41
N ALA A 53 -6.62 3.92 -12.46
CA ALA A 53 -5.51 3.33 -13.22
C ALA A 53 -4.25 3.13 -12.37
N SER A 54 -3.95 4.08 -11.47
CA SER A 54 -2.81 3.98 -10.56
C SER A 54 -2.81 2.70 -9.73
N THR A 55 -4.00 2.20 -9.33
CA THR A 55 -4.09 0.99 -8.50
C THR A 55 -3.51 -0.25 -9.18
N GLY A 56 -3.68 -0.37 -10.50
CA GLY A 56 -3.14 -1.47 -11.30
C GLY A 56 -1.67 -1.30 -11.65
N ILE A 57 -1.22 -0.07 -11.95
CA ILE A 57 0.20 0.23 -12.21
C ILE A 57 1.04 -0.08 -10.97
N VAL A 58 0.59 0.39 -9.80
CA VAL A 58 1.31 0.23 -8.54
C VAL A 58 1.40 -1.25 -8.11
N LEU A 59 0.46 -2.11 -8.51
CA LEU A 59 0.40 -3.49 -8.03
C LEU A 59 1.64 -4.33 -8.39
N PRO A 60 2.11 -4.42 -9.66
CA PRO A 60 3.36 -5.11 -9.98
C PRO A 60 4.61 -4.52 -9.31
N LEU A 61 4.65 -3.20 -9.11
CA LEU A 61 5.75 -2.54 -8.37
C LEU A 61 5.74 -2.95 -6.89
N LEU A 62 4.55 -3.02 -6.27
CA LEU A 62 4.39 -3.51 -4.90
C LEU A 62 4.81 -4.97 -4.78
N ILE A 63 4.40 -5.83 -5.71
CA ILE A 63 4.79 -7.25 -5.72
C ILE A 63 6.33 -7.37 -5.79
N SER A 64 6.97 -6.57 -6.66
CA SER A 64 8.43 -6.54 -6.77
C SER A 64 9.10 -6.15 -5.45
N ALA A 65 8.60 -5.08 -4.80
CA ALA A 65 9.08 -4.64 -3.51
C ALA A 65 8.78 -5.65 -2.38
N ASP A 66 7.65 -6.36 -2.45
CA ASP A 66 7.25 -7.40 -1.50
C ASP A 66 8.15 -8.64 -1.59
N PHE A 67 8.56 -9.03 -2.80
CA PHE A 67 9.56 -10.08 -2.97
C PHE A 67 10.88 -9.70 -2.30
N MET A 68 11.39 -8.50 -2.56
CA MET A 68 12.60 -8.00 -1.91
C MET A 68 12.46 -7.99 -0.39
N GLY A 69 11.35 -7.45 0.12
CA GLY A 69 11.03 -7.41 1.55
C GLY A 69 10.98 -8.80 2.17
N TYR A 70 10.31 -9.75 1.51
CA TYR A 70 10.24 -11.14 1.93
C TYR A 70 11.64 -11.77 2.03
N PHE A 71 12.49 -11.63 1.01
CA PHE A 71 13.84 -12.21 1.04
C PHE A 71 14.72 -11.62 2.15
N LEU A 72 14.63 -10.31 2.38
CA LEU A 72 15.38 -9.62 3.44
C LEU A 72 14.89 -10.02 4.84
N LEU A 73 13.59 -10.23 5.01
CA LEU A 73 12.94 -10.45 6.30
C LEU A 73 12.45 -11.89 6.51
N ARG A 74 12.83 -12.83 5.64
CA ARG A 74 12.36 -14.24 5.66
C ARG A 74 12.61 -14.96 6.97
N ARG A 75 13.62 -14.54 7.74
CA ARG A 75 13.95 -15.13 9.05
C ARG A 75 12.98 -14.71 10.15
N GLY A 76 12.30 -13.57 10.00
CA GLY A 76 11.25 -13.13 10.91
C GLY A 76 9.89 -13.65 10.45
N GLY A 77 9.03 -14.08 11.38
CA GLY A 77 7.64 -14.47 11.10
C GLY A 77 7.43 -15.78 10.34
N LYS A 78 6.21 -16.31 10.42
CA LYS A 78 5.77 -17.58 9.81
C LYS A 78 4.48 -17.36 9.01
N TRP A 79 4.31 -18.08 7.91
CA TRP A 79 3.08 -18.06 7.10
C TRP A 79 1.82 -18.41 7.91
N ARG A 80 1.94 -19.27 8.92
CA ARG A 80 0.82 -19.62 9.81
C ARG A 80 0.17 -18.41 10.47
N GLN A 81 0.94 -17.34 10.72
CA GLN A 81 0.45 -16.14 11.40
C GLN A 81 -0.44 -15.26 10.51
N ILE A 82 -0.37 -15.39 9.19
CA ILE A 82 -1.25 -14.63 8.29
C ILE A 82 -2.58 -15.34 8.03
N ILE A 83 -2.65 -16.66 8.25
CA ILE A 83 -3.84 -17.49 7.93
C ILE A 83 -5.14 -16.92 8.52
N PRO A 84 -5.20 -16.46 9.78
CA PRO A 84 -6.43 -15.90 10.33
C PRO A 84 -6.92 -14.63 9.60
N LEU A 85 -6.02 -13.88 8.96
CA LEU A 85 -6.36 -12.69 8.18
C LEU A 85 -6.75 -13.00 6.75
N VAL A 86 -6.31 -14.12 6.20
CA VAL A 86 -6.48 -14.41 4.78
C VAL A 86 -7.96 -14.45 4.39
N PRO A 87 -8.84 -15.26 5.00
CA PRO A 87 -10.25 -15.29 4.61
C PRO A 87 -10.96 -13.92 4.63
N PRO A 88 -10.89 -13.11 5.70
CA PRO A 88 -11.51 -11.79 5.69
C PRO A 88 -10.85 -10.82 4.71
N ALA A 89 -9.52 -10.88 4.53
CA ALA A 89 -8.84 -10.04 3.55
C ALA A 89 -9.23 -10.39 2.11
N LEU A 90 -9.40 -11.67 1.79
CA LEU A 90 -9.89 -12.12 0.49
C LEU A 90 -11.31 -11.60 0.24
N LEU A 91 -12.19 -11.70 1.22
CA LEU A 91 -13.54 -11.12 1.14
C LEU A 91 -13.47 -9.61 0.87
N GLY A 92 -12.61 -8.89 1.60
CA GLY A 92 -12.40 -7.46 1.37
C GLY A 92 -11.85 -7.15 -0.03
N VAL A 93 -10.94 -7.97 -0.56
CA VAL A 93 -10.43 -7.82 -1.95
C VAL A 93 -11.55 -8.00 -2.96
N VAL A 94 -12.42 -9.01 -2.79
CA VAL A 94 -13.57 -9.24 -3.69
C VAL A 94 -14.54 -8.05 -3.64
N ILE A 95 -14.86 -7.54 -2.44
CA ILE A 95 -15.69 -6.34 -2.27
C ILE A 95 -15.04 -5.13 -2.96
N GLY A 96 -13.75 -4.91 -2.70
CA GLY A 96 -13.01 -3.80 -3.29
C GLY A 96 -12.91 -3.91 -4.80
N TRP A 97 -12.74 -5.10 -5.36
CA TRP A 97 -12.71 -5.36 -6.79
C TRP A 97 -14.06 -5.02 -7.44
N TRP A 98 -15.15 -5.52 -6.86
CA TRP A 98 -16.49 -5.25 -7.34
C TRP A 98 -16.82 -3.75 -7.30
N LEU A 99 -16.44 -3.05 -6.22
CA LEU A 99 -16.58 -1.60 -6.14
C LEU A 99 -15.72 -0.90 -7.21
N LEU A 100 -14.45 -1.28 -7.34
CA LEU A 100 -13.53 -0.63 -8.27
C LEU A 100 -13.96 -0.79 -9.73
N ASP A 101 -14.52 -1.93 -10.11
CA ASP A 101 -15.08 -2.17 -11.44
C ASP A 101 -16.14 -1.11 -11.79
N LYS A 102 -17.06 -0.85 -10.86
CA LYS A 102 -18.21 0.07 -11.05
C LYS A 102 -17.88 1.55 -10.95
N LEU A 103 -16.75 1.92 -10.34
CA LEU A 103 -16.36 3.32 -10.16
C LEU A 103 -15.73 3.89 -11.43
N ASP A 104 -16.15 5.09 -11.82
CA ASP A 104 -15.39 5.91 -12.76
C ASP A 104 -14.17 6.55 -12.06
N ASN A 105 -13.31 7.25 -12.80
CA ASN A 105 -12.09 7.84 -12.23
C ASN A 105 -12.37 8.90 -11.15
N HIS A 106 -13.46 9.66 -11.28
CA HIS A 106 -13.82 10.72 -10.35
C HIS A 106 -14.34 10.14 -9.03
N LEU A 107 -15.29 9.21 -9.09
CA LEU A 107 -15.81 8.50 -7.93
C LEU A 107 -14.73 7.64 -7.28
N ALA A 108 -13.87 6.99 -8.05
CA ALA A 108 -12.72 6.26 -7.51
C ALA A 108 -11.82 7.19 -6.68
N ARG A 109 -11.54 8.41 -7.18
CA ARG A 109 -10.75 9.42 -6.44
C ARG A 109 -11.38 9.76 -5.09
N LEU A 110 -12.69 10.03 -5.08
CA LEU A 110 -13.42 10.37 -3.85
C LEU A 110 -13.46 9.19 -2.86
N VAL A 111 -13.79 7.99 -3.35
CA VAL A 111 -13.86 6.77 -2.51
C VAL A 111 -12.50 6.46 -1.90
N ILE A 112 -11.42 6.55 -2.70
CA ILE A 112 -10.05 6.34 -2.22
C ILE A 112 -9.65 7.41 -1.20
N GLY A 113 -9.96 8.69 -1.48
CA GLY A 113 -9.69 9.79 -0.55
C GLY A 113 -10.37 9.60 0.81
N TRP A 114 -11.68 9.34 0.81
CA TRP A 114 -12.44 9.07 2.03
C TRP A 114 -11.98 7.82 2.77
N LEU A 115 -11.64 6.76 2.04
CA LEU A 115 -11.07 5.55 2.62
C LEU A 115 -9.75 5.86 3.34
N ILE A 116 -8.84 6.59 2.71
CA ILE A 116 -7.56 6.98 3.34
C ILE A 116 -7.83 7.85 4.59
N LEU A 117 -8.73 8.83 4.52
CA LEU A 117 -9.11 9.64 5.68
C LEU A 117 -9.68 8.79 6.82
N ALA A 118 -10.58 7.86 6.52
CA ALA A 118 -11.16 6.95 7.50
C ALA A 118 -10.09 6.06 8.16
N LEU A 119 -9.13 5.57 7.37
CA LEU A 119 -8.01 4.78 7.88
C LEU A 119 -7.05 5.59 8.75
N LEU A 120 -6.79 6.85 8.39
CA LEU A 120 -5.98 7.77 9.20
C LEU A 120 -6.68 8.11 10.52
N ALA A 121 -7.98 8.42 10.48
CA ALA A 121 -8.80 8.67 11.67
C ALA A 121 -8.86 7.44 12.58
N LEU A 122 -9.05 6.25 12.00
CA LEU A 122 -9.02 4.99 12.72
C LEU A 122 -7.65 4.77 13.38
N LYS A 123 -6.54 5.00 12.66
CA LYS A 123 -5.18 4.92 13.22
C LYS A 123 -5.01 5.86 14.41
N LEU A 124 -5.41 7.13 14.30
CA LEU A 124 -5.32 8.10 15.39
C LEU A 124 -6.14 7.68 16.61
N LEU A 125 -7.38 7.23 16.39
CA LEU A 125 -8.27 6.77 17.45
C LEU A 125 -7.67 5.56 18.18
N LEU A 126 -7.06 4.64 17.43
CA LEU A 126 -6.41 3.46 17.97
C LEU A 126 -5.12 3.79 18.73
N ASP A 127 -4.30 4.71 18.20
CA ASP A 127 -3.09 5.21 18.87
C ASP A 127 -3.45 5.93 20.18
N TRP A 128 -4.56 6.67 20.21
CA TRP A 128 -5.05 7.35 21.42
C TRP A 128 -5.62 6.36 22.46
N LYS A 129 -6.31 5.31 22.01
CA LYS A 129 -6.88 4.26 22.87
C LYS A 129 -6.00 3.02 23.04
N ARG A 130 -4.69 3.15 22.77
CA ARG A 130 -3.74 2.03 22.73
C ARG A 130 -3.73 1.16 23.99
N ASP A 131 -4.01 1.74 25.15
CA ASP A 131 -4.10 1.02 26.42
C ASP A 131 -5.42 0.26 26.64
N GLN A 132 -6.54 0.77 26.10
CA GLN A 132 -7.87 0.15 26.21
C GLN A 132 -8.06 -0.97 25.18
N LEU A 133 -7.33 -0.93 24.07
CA LEU A 133 -7.41 -1.93 23.00
C LEU A 133 -6.69 -3.23 23.35
N LYS A 134 -5.93 -3.26 24.47
CA LYS A 134 -5.16 -4.42 24.95
C LYS A 134 -5.98 -5.70 25.15
N GLU A 135 -7.31 -5.59 25.25
CA GLU A 135 -8.22 -6.73 25.45
C GLU A 135 -8.95 -7.19 24.17
N LEU A 136 -9.04 -6.36 23.12
CA LEU A 136 -9.84 -6.70 21.93
C LEU A 136 -9.21 -7.76 21.01
N HIS A 137 -7.91 -8.07 21.19
CA HIS A 137 -7.18 -8.99 20.31
C HIS A 137 -7.68 -10.44 20.37
N LYS A 138 -8.44 -10.78 21.41
CA LYS A 138 -8.96 -12.15 21.62
C LYS A 138 -10.22 -12.44 20.80
N HIS A 139 -10.90 -11.42 20.28
CA HIS A 139 -12.15 -11.62 19.56
C HIS A 139 -11.92 -11.78 18.06
N GLN A 140 -12.40 -12.90 17.51
CA GLN A 140 -12.33 -13.19 16.07
C GLN A 140 -12.99 -12.07 15.23
N VAL A 141 -14.03 -11.41 15.76
CA VAL A 141 -14.70 -10.26 15.12
C VAL A 141 -13.73 -9.13 14.79
N PHE A 142 -12.77 -8.84 15.68
CA PHE A 142 -11.77 -7.80 15.45
C PHE A 142 -10.83 -8.16 14.29
N THR A 143 -10.41 -9.43 14.22
CA THR A 143 -9.58 -9.95 13.12
C THR A 143 -10.32 -9.91 11.79
N TRP A 144 -11.61 -10.27 11.80
CA TRP A 144 -12.46 -10.22 10.60
C TRP A 144 -12.68 -8.79 10.10
N PHE A 145 -13.03 -7.86 11.00
CA PHE A 145 -13.22 -6.47 10.63
C PHE A 145 -11.95 -5.86 10.03
N LEU A 146 -10.81 -6.01 10.70
CA LEU A 146 -9.54 -5.49 10.18
C LEU A 146 -9.09 -6.21 8.91
N GLY A 147 -9.33 -7.51 8.79
CA GLY A 147 -9.04 -8.27 7.58
C GLY A 147 -9.84 -7.74 6.38
N VAL A 148 -11.16 -7.60 6.51
CA VAL A 148 -12.02 -7.05 5.45
C VAL A 148 -11.62 -5.61 5.12
N ALA A 149 -11.40 -4.77 6.13
CA ALA A 149 -10.96 -3.39 5.92
C ALA A 149 -9.61 -3.33 5.19
N ALA A 150 -8.65 -4.19 5.56
CA ALA A 150 -7.37 -4.30 4.88
C ALA A 150 -7.54 -4.76 3.43
N GLY A 151 -8.40 -5.76 3.17
CA GLY A 151 -8.72 -6.25 1.84
C GLY A 151 -9.30 -5.16 0.92
N VAL A 152 -10.34 -4.45 1.40
CA VAL A 152 -10.97 -3.34 0.68
C VAL A 152 -9.96 -2.22 0.43
N ALA A 153 -9.21 -1.82 1.47
CA ALA A 153 -8.22 -0.75 1.38
C ALA A 153 -7.07 -1.07 0.43
N THR A 154 -6.58 -2.31 0.40
CA THR A 154 -5.52 -2.69 -0.52
C THR A 154 -6.02 -2.76 -1.96
N MET A 155 -7.26 -3.20 -2.18
CA MET A 155 -7.78 -3.32 -3.55
C MET A 155 -8.15 -1.96 -4.14
N LEU A 156 -8.80 -1.10 -3.37
CA LEU A 156 -9.22 0.23 -3.85
C LEU A 156 -8.06 1.22 -3.94
N ALA A 157 -7.12 1.17 -3.02
CA ALA A 157 -6.16 2.26 -2.84
C ALA A 157 -4.72 1.80 -2.64
N ASN A 158 -4.43 0.48 -2.65
CA ASN A 158 -3.12 -0.05 -2.25
C ASN A 158 -2.67 0.42 -0.84
N ALA A 159 -3.61 0.79 0.02
CA ALA A 159 -3.37 1.55 1.25
C ALA A 159 -3.65 0.77 2.55
N ALA A 160 -3.53 -0.56 2.53
CA ALA A 160 -3.82 -1.39 3.71
C ALA A 160 -2.72 -1.39 4.79
N GLY A 161 -1.59 -0.73 4.55
CA GLY A 161 -0.44 -0.67 5.47
C GLY A 161 -0.81 -0.27 6.91
N PRO A 162 -1.55 0.83 7.11
CA PRO A 162 -2.01 1.25 8.44
C PRO A 162 -2.90 0.22 9.13
N VAL A 163 -3.85 -0.40 8.42
CA VAL A 163 -4.74 -1.44 8.97
C VAL A 163 -3.95 -2.65 9.44
N MET A 164 -3.01 -3.10 8.60
CA MET A 164 -2.14 -4.23 8.95
C MET A 164 -1.22 -3.91 10.12
N THR A 165 -0.73 -2.66 10.20
CA THR A 165 0.10 -2.19 11.31
C THR A 165 -0.66 -2.27 12.63
N VAL A 166 -1.90 -1.80 12.66
CA VAL A 166 -2.80 -1.92 13.81
C VAL A 166 -2.97 -3.38 14.23
N TYR A 167 -3.31 -4.24 13.27
CA TYR A 167 -3.52 -5.66 13.56
C TYR A 167 -2.27 -6.30 14.18
N LEU A 168 -1.09 -6.07 13.60
CA LEU A 168 0.15 -6.69 14.06
C LEU A 168 0.67 -6.08 15.37
N LEU A 169 0.44 -4.79 15.63
CA LEU A 169 0.74 -4.17 16.91
C LEU A 169 -0.11 -4.77 18.05
N ALA A 170 -1.38 -5.08 17.76
CA ALA A 170 -2.27 -5.77 18.70
C ALA A 170 -1.76 -7.19 19.05
N GLN A 171 -1.07 -7.87 18.13
CA GLN A 171 -0.51 -9.21 18.35
C GLN A 171 0.76 -9.23 19.22
N ARG A 172 1.33 -8.08 19.57
CA ARG A 172 2.55 -7.94 20.40
C ARG A 172 3.77 -8.73 19.89
N PHE A 173 3.89 -8.88 18.58
CA PHE A 173 5.07 -9.51 17.98
C PHE A 173 6.33 -8.69 18.24
N GLU A 174 7.47 -9.38 18.35
CA GLU A 174 8.77 -8.71 18.28
C GLU A 174 8.96 -8.06 16.91
N LYS A 175 9.83 -7.03 16.83
CA LYS A 175 10.04 -6.24 15.60
C LYS A 175 10.36 -7.11 14.37
N SER A 176 11.19 -8.14 14.52
CA SER A 176 11.58 -9.03 13.43
C SER A 176 10.40 -9.87 12.92
N GLU A 177 9.59 -10.38 13.84
CA GLU A 177 8.40 -11.16 13.57
C GLU A 177 7.30 -10.30 12.94
N TYR A 178 7.05 -9.10 13.48
CA TYR A 178 6.16 -8.10 12.92
C TYR A 178 6.47 -7.84 11.43
N LEU A 179 7.72 -7.51 11.11
CA LEU A 179 8.15 -7.19 9.75
C LEU A 179 8.03 -8.41 8.82
N GLY A 180 8.31 -9.59 9.35
CA GLY A 180 8.18 -10.85 8.64
C GLY A 180 6.74 -11.24 8.30
N VAL A 181 5.80 -11.04 9.22
CA VAL A 181 4.37 -11.29 8.99
C VAL A 181 3.80 -10.24 8.02
N PHE A 182 4.19 -8.97 8.19
CA PHE A 182 3.77 -7.87 7.32
C PHE A 182 4.14 -8.13 5.84
N THR A 183 5.41 -8.45 5.56
CA THR A 183 5.89 -8.72 4.20
C THR A 183 5.21 -9.93 3.56
N ARG A 184 4.99 -11.01 4.32
CA ARG A 184 4.27 -12.20 3.84
C ARG A 184 2.81 -11.92 3.50
N PHE A 185 2.11 -11.17 4.35
CA PHE A 185 0.73 -10.79 4.10
C PHE A 185 0.61 -9.98 2.82
N PHE A 186 1.44 -8.94 2.66
CA PHE A 186 1.40 -8.09 1.47
C PHE A 186 1.80 -8.83 0.20
N LEU A 187 2.83 -9.66 0.24
CA LEU A 187 3.19 -10.51 -0.89
C LEU A 187 2.01 -11.39 -1.31
N PHE A 188 1.39 -12.10 -0.35
CA PHE A 188 0.26 -12.98 -0.63
C PHE A 188 -0.94 -12.21 -1.20
N ILE A 189 -1.40 -11.16 -0.51
CA ILE A 189 -2.62 -10.45 -0.91
C ILE A 189 -2.42 -9.69 -2.23
N ASN A 190 -1.22 -9.18 -2.51
CA ASN A 190 -0.93 -8.52 -3.78
C ASN A 190 -0.86 -9.52 -4.94
N LEU A 191 -0.34 -10.73 -4.74
CA LEU A 191 -0.43 -11.79 -5.75
C LEU A 191 -1.88 -12.18 -6.03
N VAL A 192 -2.71 -12.29 -4.99
CA VAL A 192 -4.15 -12.57 -5.14
C VAL A 192 -4.85 -11.49 -5.97
N LYS A 193 -4.46 -10.22 -5.84
CA LYS A 193 -5.09 -9.11 -6.57
C LYS A 193 -4.83 -9.13 -8.08
N VAL A 194 -3.74 -9.77 -8.54
CA VAL A 194 -3.35 -9.78 -9.96
C VAL A 194 -4.50 -10.20 -10.89
N PRO A 195 -5.17 -11.35 -10.71
CA PRO A 195 -6.30 -11.73 -11.57
C PRO A 195 -7.46 -10.72 -11.52
N PHE A 196 -7.75 -10.14 -10.36
CA PHE A 196 -8.82 -9.13 -10.23
C PHE A 196 -8.47 -7.85 -10.98
N SER A 197 -7.26 -7.30 -10.78
CA SER A 197 -6.79 -6.09 -11.47
C SER A 197 -6.62 -6.29 -12.98
N ALA A 198 -6.21 -7.48 -13.41
CA ALA A 198 -6.15 -7.83 -14.84
C ALA A 198 -7.56 -7.96 -15.44
N ASN A 199 -8.51 -8.54 -14.72
CA ASN A 199 -9.90 -8.70 -15.17
C ASN A 199 -10.60 -7.36 -15.47
N ILE A 200 -10.36 -6.33 -14.65
CA ILE A 200 -10.90 -4.98 -14.87
C ILE A 200 -10.01 -4.11 -15.78
N GLY A 201 -9.02 -4.72 -16.45
CA GLY A 201 -8.19 -4.05 -17.46
C GLY A 201 -7.14 -3.08 -16.93
N LEU A 202 -6.83 -3.09 -15.63
CA LEU A 202 -5.82 -2.18 -15.05
C LEU A 202 -4.39 -2.69 -15.23
N ILE A 203 -4.21 -3.97 -15.55
CA ILE A 203 -2.93 -4.58 -15.91
C ILE A 203 -2.97 -4.98 -17.38
N HIS A 204 -2.10 -4.40 -18.18
CA HIS A 204 -1.98 -4.63 -19.61
C HIS A 204 -0.52 -4.42 -20.05
N PRO A 205 -0.11 -4.82 -21.27
CA PRO A 205 1.29 -4.78 -21.69
C PRO A 205 1.97 -3.41 -21.51
N THR A 206 1.29 -2.32 -21.87
CA THR A 206 1.78 -0.94 -21.69
C THR A 206 2.00 -0.57 -20.21
N SER A 207 1.12 -1.01 -19.30
CA SER A 207 1.32 -0.76 -17.86
C SER A 207 2.47 -1.60 -17.30
N LEU A 208 2.69 -2.81 -17.82
CA LEU A 208 3.86 -3.63 -17.46
C LEU A 208 5.18 -3.02 -17.96
N LEU A 209 5.21 -2.44 -19.17
CA LEU A 209 6.38 -1.69 -19.65
C LEU A 209 6.66 -0.47 -18.77
N THR A 210 5.61 0.25 -18.37
CA THR A 210 5.71 1.36 -17.40
C THR A 210 6.36 0.87 -16.10
N ASN A 211 5.95 -0.30 -15.61
CA ASN A 211 6.52 -0.89 -14.40
C ASN A 211 7.99 -1.27 -14.56
N LEU A 212 8.42 -1.79 -15.71
CA LEU A 212 9.82 -2.10 -15.98
C LEU A 212 10.69 -0.84 -15.94
N VAL A 213 10.21 0.28 -16.50
CA VAL A 213 10.90 1.57 -16.44
C VAL A 213 11.05 2.08 -15.00
N LEU A 214 10.04 1.85 -14.15
CA LEU A 214 10.00 2.34 -12.77
C LEU A 214 10.67 1.38 -11.76
N LEU A 215 10.94 0.13 -12.15
CA LEU A 215 11.52 -0.89 -11.27
C LEU A 215 12.87 -0.47 -10.65
N PRO A 216 13.81 0.18 -11.36
CA PRO A 216 15.05 0.67 -10.76
C PRO A 216 14.82 1.64 -9.60
N ALA A 217 13.80 2.50 -9.70
CA ALA A 217 13.43 3.43 -8.65
C ALA A 217 12.90 2.70 -7.40
N VAL A 218 12.12 1.63 -7.57
CA VAL A 218 11.68 0.75 -6.46
C VAL A 218 12.89 0.12 -5.75
N ILE A 219 13.83 -0.44 -6.51
CA ILE A 219 15.02 -1.09 -5.96
C ILE A 219 15.86 -0.06 -5.18
N LEU A 220 16.11 1.11 -5.77
CA LEU A 220 16.84 2.20 -5.13
C LEU A 220 16.13 2.62 -3.83
N GLY A 221 14.81 2.76 -3.86
CA GLY A 221 14.00 3.13 -2.71
C GLY A 221 14.08 2.11 -1.59
N ALA A 222 14.06 0.82 -1.91
CA ALA A 222 14.21 -0.25 -0.92
C ALA A 222 15.60 -0.20 -0.24
N VAL A 223 16.66 0.02 -1.00
CA VAL A 223 18.03 0.13 -0.46
C VAL A 223 18.18 1.38 0.42
N LEU A 224 17.70 2.53 -0.05
CA LEU A 224 17.74 3.80 0.69
C LEU A 224 16.92 3.72 1.97
N GLY A 225 15.69 3.21 1.88
CA GLY A 225 14.81 3.03 3.03
C GLY A 225 15.43 2.13 4.09
N TRP A 226 16.07 1.03 3.68
CA TRP A 226 16.74 0.12 4.60
C TRP A 226 17.90 0.78 5.35
N ARG A 227 18.65 1.67 4.70
CA ARG A 227 19.72 2.45 5.35
C ARG A 227 19.15 3.51 6.29
N LEU A 228 18.12 4.24 5.88
CA LEU A 228 17.51 5.32 6.65
C LEU A 228 16.83 4.84 7.93
N VAL A 229 16.15 3.69 7.88
CA VAL A 229 15.50 3.08 9.06
C VAL A 229 16.51 2.77 10.18
N LYS A 230 17.80 2.63 9.87
CA LYS A 230 18.84 2.42 10.88
C LYS A 230 19.28 3.69 11.60
N VAL A 231 19.07 4.87 11.01
CA VAL A 231 19.62 6.15 11.49
C VAL A 231 18.54 7.08 12.03
N MET A 232 17.30 6.97 11.55
CA MET A 232 16.25 7.93 11.83
C MET A 232 15.33 7.50 12.97
N SER A 233 14.90 8.46 13.81
CA SER A 233 13.94 8.18 14.88
C SER A 233 12.56 7.92 14.28
N GLN A 234 11.98 6.78 14.64
CA GLN A 234 10.72 6.31 14.04
C GLN A 234 9.54 7.29 14.27
N ARG A 235 9.56 8.01 15.41
CA ARG A 235 8.51 8.95 15.80
C ARG A 235 8.42 10.19 14.90
N VAL A 236 9.55 10.75 14.47
CA VAL A 236 9.57 11.96 13.60
C VAL A 236 9.08 11.61 12.20
N PHE A 237 9.50 10.45 11.69
CA PHE A 237 9.08 9.99 10.38
C PHE A 237 7.58 9.74 10.30
N GLU A 238 7.02 9.04 11.29
CA GLU A 238 5.59 8.74 11.36
C GLU A 238 4.74 10.01 11.37
N TRP A 239 5.17 11.06 12.08
CA TRP A 239 4.47 12.36 12.11
C TRP A 239 4.52 13.10 10.77
N VAL A 240 5.69 13.15 10.12
CA VAL A 240 5.83 13.83 8.82
C VAL A 240 4.91 13.19 7.78
N ILE A 241 4.94 11.86 7.68
CA ILE A 241 4.07 11.15 6.76
C ILE A 241 2.60 11.35 7.12
N PHE A 242 2.24 11.24 8.39
CA PHE A 242 0.85 11.40 8.81
C PHE A 242 0.28 12.73 8.32
N SER A 243 1.04 13.81 8.49
CA SER A 243 0.68 15.15 7.99
C SER A 243 0.55 15.19 6.46
N PHE A 244 1.48 14.59 5.71
CA PHE A 244 1.38 14.52 4.24
C PHE A 244 0.18 13.71 3.76
N ALA A 245 -0.09 12.56 4.39
CA ALA A 245 -1.22 11.72 4.05
C ALA A 245 -2.54 12.43 4.33
N LEU A 246 -2.64 13.18 5.44
CA LEU A 246 -3.81 14.00 5.76
C LEU A 246 -4.03 15.09 4.69
N LEU A 247 -2.99 15.87 4.38
CA LEU A 247 -3.07 16.94 3.37
C LEU A 247 -3.47 16.42 2.00
N ALA A 248 -2.94 15.27 1.60
CA ALA A 248 -3.16 14.75 0.28
C ALA A 248 -4.47 13.96 0.15
N ALA A 249 -4.93 13.30 1.23
CA ALA A 249 -6.28 12.77 1.28
C ALA A 249 -7.31 13.91 1.25
N ALA A 250 -7.03 15.03 1.93
CA ALA A 250 -7.84 16.25 1.79
C ALA A 250 -7.82 16.78 0.36
N ARG A 251 -6.67 16.83 -0.31
CA ARG A 251 -6.57 17.22 -1.74
C ARG A 251 -7.39 16.30 -2.66
N LEU A 252 -7.32 14.97 -2.47
CA LEU A 252 -8.12 14.02 -3.26
C LEU A 252 -9.63 14.23 -3.11
N VAL A 253 -10.08 14.71 -1.95
CA VAL A 253 -11.49 15.01 -1.67
C VAL A 253 -11.89 16.41 -2.17
N LEU A 254 -11.01 17.40 -2.03
CA LEU A 254 -11.30 18.81 -2.31
C LEU A 254 -11.07 19.20 -3.78
N GLY A 255 -10.31 18.41 -4.56
CA GLY A 255 -9.97 18.70 -5.96
C GLY A 255 -8.61 19.37 -6.08
#